data_AF-A0A661WVM6-F1
#
_entry.id   AF-A0A661WVM6-F1
#
_cell.length_a   1.000
_cell.length_b   1.000
_cell.length_c   1.000
_cell.angle_alpha   90.00
_cell.angle_beta   90.00
_cell.angle_gamma   90.00
#
_symmetry.space_group_name_H-M   'P 1'
#
loop_
_entity.id
_entity.type
_entity.pdbx_description
1 polymer ?
#
loop_
_entity_poly.entity_id
_entity_poly.type
_entity_poly.pdbx_seq_one_letter_code
_entity_poly.pdbx_strand_id
1 'polypeptide(L)'
;MFLPAAGRPGRKRAGMHNKYLSFAIRLILGSVFIYASISKIEHPAQFLTVIENYRLLSTAQSHYAALFLPWLELFCGLFLMTGIFVETSAGLISIMLVFFMAALLSALLRGLDIDCGCFSSGADGASVSALRLLEDMAMLAMAVYLYYFYEPWLGLNNWLQKMKIFRIPFFLLIFSASALHAQTTLTILHTNNINGTLENCLCADHPLGSIEKIKTQVDSIRSKNPNVLFVDTGDFFSAFGDKQKDRFSAQAQRLLSHDVLGLGDQEFSNGAAFFRNEIYRKELPYISLNLKIDGIPNLPSFKNIRAGDLNILITSVISPDVFRFYDKAAISDIHIADPVSALQAFLSGHSADYVILLSHLGLEQDKMIAQKFSALNLIIGGHSQDVLEKPVRINKTEIVQAGSDGYYLGKTEVRFSKKKKVIGFTSALLPMYIRLANDEQIAALARRYDFGFIKKSFKHHKLPEPIAESFLVRSAQSCAACHQKQYEKWRKSAHASSWKSIRGKKKTKSAQCVVCHVSGFGRPDGFINENLTPGLKAVTCTDCHRIYPLHLQKKNKETVERIDASVCRRCHDTQNDPTFNFKKDKMQITH
;
A
#
# COMPACT_ATOMS: atom_id res chain seq x y z
N MET A 1 14.26 49.72 -21.28
CA MET A 1 14.96 50.71 -20.44
C MET A 1 15.58 49.96 -19.28
N PHE A 2 16.82 49.45 -19.46
CA PHE A 2 17.49 48.59 -18.48
C PHE A 2 18.52 49.43 -17.71
N LEU A 3 18.38 49.46 -16.38
CA LEU A 3 19.38 50.00 -15.48
C LEU A 3 20.65 49.12 -15.54
N PRO A 4 21.87 49.70 -15.52
CA PRO A 4 23.10 48.93 -15.58
C PRO A 4 23.32 48.15 -14.28
N ALA A 5 23.87 46.94 -14.42
CA ALA A 5 24.29 46.09 -13.32
C ALA A 5 25.30 46.84 -12.43
N ALA A 6 24.90 47.17 -11.21
CA ALA A 6 25.80 47.68 -10.19
C ALA A 6 26.89 46.63 -9.92
N GLY A 7 28.13 46.94 -10.29
CA GLY A 7 29.30 46.22 -9.80
C GLY A 7 29.28 46.25 -8.28
N ARG A 8 29.29 45.07 -7.64
CA ARG A 8 29.42 45.00 -6.18
C ARG A 8 30.79 45.57 -5.79
N PRO A 9 30.85 46.57 -4.89
CA PRO A 9 32.12 47.16 -4.47
C PRO A 9 32.94 46.13 -3.73
N GLY A 10 34.26 46.15 -3.97
CA GLY A 10 35.22 45.24 -3.35
C GLY A 10 35.16 45.30 -1.83
N ARG A 11 34.58 44.27 -1.21
CA ARG A 11 34.73 44.03 0.23
C ARG A 11 36.10 43.39 0.46
N LYS A 12 37.15 44.21 0.59
CA LYS A 12 38.34 43.81 1.35
C LYS A 12 37.94 43.81 2.82
N ARG A 13 37.47 42.68 3.34
CA ARG A 13 37.40 42.45 4.79
C ARG A 13 38.73 41.83 5.21
N ALA A 14 39.47 42.55 6.03
CA ALA A 14 40.69 42.03 6.65
C ALA A 14 40.32 40.85 7.56
N GLY A 15 40.92 39.68 7.30
CA GLY A 15 40.79 38.47 8.12
C GLY A 15 40.05 37.32 7.43
N MET A 16 40.74 36.19 7.27
CA MET A 16 40.26 34.85 6.84
C MET A 16 40.14 34.51 5.35
N HIS A 17 40.65 35.32 4.42
CA HIS A 17 40.85 34.85 3.04
C HIS A 17 42.08 33.93 2.97
N ASN A 18 41.85 32.63 2.78
CA ASN A 18 42.92 31.63 2.61
C ASN A 18 42.56 30.68 1.45
N LYS A 19 43.31 30.79 0.36
CA LYS A 19 43.14 30.00 -0.86
C LYS A 19 43.29 28.49 -0.66
N TYR A 20 44.15 28.05 0.26
CA TYR A 20 44.32 26.61 0.58
C TYR A 20 43.15 26.08 1.39
N LEU A 21 42.64 26.88 2.33
CA LEU A 21 41.45 26.55 3.10
C LEU A 21 40.20 26.48 2.21
N SER A 22 40.02 27.45 1.31
CA SER A 22 38.96 27.45 0.30
C SER A 22 39.00 26.21 -0.59
N PHE A 23 40.20 25.78 -1.00
CA PHE A 23 40.38 24.56 -1.79
C PHE A 23 40.05 23.30 -1.00
N ALA A 24 40.55 23.16 0.23
CA ALA A 24 40.26 22.02 1.09
C ALA A 24 38.75 21.90 1.38
N ILE A 25 38.09 23.00 1.74
CA ILE A 25 36.65 23.02 2.02
C ILE A 25 35.85 22.62 0.78
N ARG A 26 36.23 23.07 -0.43
CA ARG A 26 35.59 22.66 -1.68
C ARG A 26 35.67 21.15 -1.91
N LEU A 27 36.84 20.55 -1.69
CA LEU A 27 37.02 19.12 -1.87
C LEU A 27 36.21 18.32 -0.85
N ILE A 28 36.23 18.74 0.41
CA ILE A 28 35.47 18.07 1.50
C ILE A 28 33.98 18.17 1.21
N LEU A 29 33.45 19.39 1.09
CA LEU A 29 32.01 19.63 0.92
C LEU A 29 31.50 19.05 -0.41
N GLY A 30 32.29 19.19 -1.49
CA GLY A 30 31.98 18.62 -2.80
C GLY A 30 31.88 17.09 -2.76
N SER A 31 32.86 16.42 -2.13
CA SER A 31 32.87 14.96 -2.01
C SER A 31 31.70 14.43 -1.19
N VAL A 32 31.37 15.10 -0.07
CA VAL A 32 30.25 14.70 0.80
C VAL A 32 28.92 14.77 0.04
N PHE A 33 28.65 15.86 -0.69
CA PHE A 33 27.40 16.01 -1.45
C PHE A 33 27.31 15.07 -2.65
N ILE A 34 28.44 14.77 -3.32
CA ILE A 34 28.49 13.74 -4.37
C ILE A 34 28.17 12.36 -3.77
N TYR A 35 28.85 11.98 -2.69
CA TYR A 35 28.62 10.69 -2.05
C TYR A 35 27.17 10.53 -1.55
N ALA A 36 26.65 11.55 -0.87
CA ALA A 36 25.29 11.56 -0.34
C ALA A 36 24.23 11.47 -1.45
N SER A 37 24.48 12.06 -2.62
CA SER A 37 23.51 12.06 -3.73
C SER A 37 23.46 10.74 -4.49
N ILE A 38 24.58 10.02 -4.65
CA ILE A 38 24.63 8.75 -5.39
C ILE A 38 23.62 7.73 -4.84
N SER A 39 23.64 7.50 -3.52
CA SER A 39 22.72 6.55 -2.87
C SER A 39 21.23 6.93 -3.05
N LYS A 40 20.93 8.24 -3.07
CA LYS A 40 19.57 8.77 -3.28
C LYS A 40 19.10 8.64 -4.74
N ILE A 41 20.03 8.74 -5.69
CA ILE A 41 19.76 8.59 -7.13
C ILE A 41 19.56 7.10 -7.48
N GLU A 42 20.35 6.20 -6.89
CA GLU A 42 20.23 4.76 -7.11
C GLU A 42 18.93 4.18 -6.52
N HIS A 43 18.47 4.73 -5.39
CA HIS A 43 17.30 4.24 -4.66
C HIS A 43 16.25 5.32 -4.37
N PRO A 44 15.61 5.90 -5.40
CA PRO A 44 14.71 7.04 -5.25
C PRO A 44 13.45 6.69 -4.44
N ALA A 45 12.98 5.44 -4.47
CA ALA A 45 11.83 4.99 -3.68
C ALA A 45 12.14 4.93 -2.17
N GLN A 46 13.36 4.53 -1.80
CA GLN A 46 13.80 4.55 -0.41
C GLN A 46 13.96 5.99 0.08
N PHE A 47 14.56 6.85 -0.74
CA PHE A 47 14.70 8.28 -0.41
C PHE A 47 13.34 8.98 -0.28
N LEU A 48 12.37 8.66 -1.15
CA LEU A 48 10.99 9.14 -1.02
C LEU A 48 10.37 8.75 0.33
N THR A 49 10.55 7.50 0.75
CA THR A 49 10.06 7.01 2.04
C THR A 49 10.65 7.83 3.19
N VAL A 50 11.95 8.16 3.12
CA VAL A 50 12.62 9.03 4.10
C VAL A 50 11.97 10.43 4.13
N ILE A 51 11.71 11.05 2.97
CA ILE A 51 11.05 12.37 2.91
C ILE A 51 9.63 12.31 3.49
N GLU A 52 8.86 11.27 3.16
CA GLU A 52 7.49 11.12 3.66
C GLU A 52 7.43 10.91 5.18
N ASN A 53 8.46 10.27 5.77
CA ASN A 53 8.56 10.08 7.22
C ASN A 53 8.66 11.40 7.99
N TYR A 54 9.18 12.48 7.39
CA TYR A 54 9.19 13.80 8.02
C TYR A 54 7.79 14.44 8.13
N ARG A 55 6.81 13.96 7.35
CA ARG A 55 5.42 14.49 7.32
C ARG A 55 5.35 16.02 7.20
N LEU A 56 6.24 16.62 6.41
CA LEU A 56 6.29 18.08 6.17
C LEU A 56 5.68 18.48 4.82
N LEU A 57 5.73 17.57 3.85
CA LEU A 57 5.30 17.79 2.48
C LEU A 57 4.10 16.88 2.17
N SER A 58 3.23 17.34 1.26
CA SER A 58 2.21 16.49 0.64
C SER A 58 2.86 15.41 -0.24
N THR A 59 2.16 14.31 -0.52
CA THR A 59 2.68 13.22 -1.36
C THR A 59 3.21 13.72 -2.72
N ALA A 60 2.51 14.63 -3.38
CA ALA A 60 2.98 15.21 -4.65
C ALA A 60 4.30 15.97 -4.48
N GLN A 61 4.41 16.79 -3.43
CA GLN A 61 5.64 17.54 -3.14
C GLN A 61 6.80 16.62 -2.73
N SER A 62 6.53 15.55 -1.98
CA SER A 62 7.54 14.55 -1.61
C SER A 62 8.11 13.83 -2.83
N HIS A 63 7.26 13.48 -3.81
CA HIS A 63 7.72 12.89 -5.07
C HIS A 63 8.60 13.84 -5.88
N TYR A 64 8.22 15.13 -5.97
CA TYR A 64 9.06 16.14 -6.62
C TYR A 64 10.40 16.33 -5.89
N ALA A 65 10.37 16.43 -4.56
CA ALA A 65 11.60 16.56 -3.76
C ALA A 65 12.52 15.35 -3.93
N ALA A 66 11.97 14.12 -3.88
CA ALA A 66 12.73 12.88 -4.08
C ALA A 66 13.36 12.81 -5.48
N LEU A 67 12.68 13.35 -6.50
CA LEU A 67 13.16 13.35 -7.87
C LEU A 67 14.24 14.41 -8.11
N PHE A 68 14.10 15.63 -7.61
CA PHE A 68 14.97 16.75 -8.00
C PHE A 68 16.14 16.99 -7.05
N LEU A 69 15.93 16.79 -5.75
CA LEU A 69 16.88 17.18 -4.73
C LEU A 69 18.22 16.42 -4.84
N PRO A 70 18.26 15.09 -5.11
CA PRO A 70 19.52 14.36 -5.26
C PRO A 70 20.37 14.86 -6.42
N TRP A 71 19.77 15.22 -7.55
CA TRP A 71 20.50 15.79 -8.69
C TRP A 71 21.05 17.17 -8.38
N LEU A 72 20.29 18.00 -7.66
CA LEU A 72 20.76 19.30 -7.22
C LEU A 72 22.00 19.18 -6.32
N GLU A 73 21.97 18.22 -5.37
CA GLU A 73 23.12 17.89 -4.51
C GLU A 73 24.33 17.45 -5.33
N LEU A 74 24.13 16.52 -6.28
CA LEU A 74 25.19 16.01 -7.15
C LEU A 74 25.85 17.13 -7.96
N PHE A 75 25.06 17.98 -8.63
CA PHE A 75 25.59 19.06 -9.45
C PHE A 75 26.30 20.11 -8.60
N CYS A 76 25.75 20.50 -7.45
CA CYS A 76 26.44 21.42 -6.54
C CYS A 76 27.77 20.83 -6.06
N GLY A 77 27.80 19.53 -5.74
CA GLY A 77 29.02 18.84 -5.34
C GLY A 77 30.08 18.80 -6.46
N LEU A 78 29.69 18.44 -7.68
CA LEU A 78 30.58 18.43 -8.85
C LEU A 78 31.12 19.83 -9.18
N PHE A 79 30.30 20.86 -9.05
CA PHE A 79 30.70 22.26 -9.23
C PHE A 79 31.69 22.72 -8.17
N LEU A 80 31.50 22.36 -6.91
CA LEU A 80 32.50 22.61 -5.86
C LEU A 80 33.83 21.89 -6.15
N MET A 81 33.79 20.62 -6.55
CA MET A 81 34.98 19.82 -6.88
C MET A 81 35.77 20.43 -8.04
N THR A 82 35.09 20.73 -9.15
CA THR A 82 35.70 21.30 -10.36
C THR A 82 36.06 22.79 -10.21
N GLY A 83 35.49 23.45 -9.21
CA GLY A 83 35.69 24.88 -8.96
C GLY A 83 34.91 25.78 -9.88
N ILE A 84 33.86 25.28 -10.51
CA ILE A 84 32.97 26.02 -11.40
C ILE A 84 31.76 26.46 -10.57
N PHE A 85 31.29 27.70 -10.68
CA PHE A 85 30.12 28.22 -9.93
C PHE A 85 30.15 27.96 -8.42
N VAL A 86 31.33 28.11 -7.79
CA VAL A 86 31.53 27.78 -6.37
C VAL A 86 30.61 28.57 -5.46
N GLU A 87 30.50 29.88 -5.66
CA GLU A 87 29.68 30.75 -4.82
C GLU A 87 28.19 30.40 -4.93
N THR A 88 27.70 30.12 -6.15
CA THR A 88 26.31 29.71 -6.37
C THR A 88 26.01 28.36 -5.74
N SER A 89 26.91 27.38 -5.93
CA SER A 89 26.76 26.04 -5.37
C SER A 89 26.80 26.06 -3.85
N ALA A 90 27.70 26.84 -3.25
CA ALA A 90 27.79 27.04 -1.81
C ALA A 90 26.52 27.71 -1.23
N GLY A 91 25.95 28.69 -1.95
CA GLY A 91 24.68 29.33 -1.57
C GLY A 91 23.51 28.36 -1.58
N LEU A 92 23.39 27.52 -2.62
CA LEU A 92 22.35 26.50 -2.72
C LEU A 92 22.49 25.43 -1.63
N ILE A 93 23.70 24.92 -1.40
CA ILE A 93 24.00 23.98 -0.32
C ILE A 93 23.62 24.57 1.03
N SER A 94 23.92 25.86 1.27
CA SER A 94 23.55 26.54 2.52
C SER A 94 22.04 26.56 2.75
N ILE A 95 21.26 26.87 1.71
CA ILE A 95 19.79 26.85 1.78
C ILE A 95 19.27 25.44 2.08
N MET A 96 19.82 24.43 1.40
CA MET A 96 19.42 23.04 1.59
C MET A 96 19.72 22.55 3.02
N LEU A 97 20.91 22.83 3.54
CA LEU A 97 21.30 22.47 4.91
C LEU A 97 20.40 23.14 5.96
N VAL A 98 20.09 24.44 5.79
CA VAL A 98 19.13 25.13 6.67
C VAL A 98 17.77 24.47 6.65
N PHE A 99 17.27 24.09 5.46
CA PHE A 99 16.00 23.39 5.34
C PHE A 99 16.02 22.01 6.00
N PHE A 100 17.06 21.21 5.76
CA PHE A 100 17.20 19.88 6.36
C PHE A 100 17.33 19.92 7.88
N MET A 101 18.11 20.86 8.43
CA MET A 101 18.20 21.06 9.87
C MET A 101 16.84 21.48 10.46
N ALA A 102 16.10 22.38 9.80
CA ALA A 102 14.76 22.76 10.24
C ALA A 102 13.77 21.58 10.20
N ALA A 103 13.86 20.73 9.17
CA ALA A 103 13.05 19.54 9.05
C ALA A 103 13.36 18.50 10.14
N LEU A 104 14.65 18.26 10.41
CA LEU A 104 15.14 17.37 11.47
C LEU A 104 14.71 17.88 12.85
N LEU A 105 14.93 19.16 13.14
CA LEU A 105 14.50 19.79 14.39
C LEU A 105 12.98 19.70 14.58
N SER A 106 12.21 19.99 13.53
CA SER A 106 10.75 19.86 13.56
C SER A 106 10.30 18.43 13.87
N ALA A 107 10.96 17.43 13.30
CA ALA A 107 10.61 16.04 13.53
C ALA A 107 11.00 15.56 14.94
N LEU A 108 12.13 16.02 15.49
CA LEU A 108 12.52 15.81 16.89
C LEU A 108 11.52 16.43 17.87
N LEU A 109 11.10 17.68 17.65
CA LEU A 109 10.10 18.37 18.47
C LEU A 109 8.72 17.69 18.45
N ARG A 110 8.41 16.95 17.38
CA ARG A 110 7.16 16.18 17.21
C ARG A 110 7.26 14.74 17.73
N GLY A 111 8.41 14.32 18.27
CA GLY A 111 8.63 12.97 18.75
C GLY A 111 8.54 11.90 17.66
N LEU A 112 8.88 12.26 16.41
CA LEU A 112 8.97 11.30 15.30
C LEU A 112 10.27 10.52 15.43
N ASP A 113 10.19 9.19 15.28
CA ASP A 113 11.36 8.31 15.22
C ASP A 113 11.87 8.27 13.77
N ILE A 114 12.95 9.01 13.49
CA ILE A 114 13.45 9.26 12.12
C ILE A 114 14.54 8.26 11.74
N ASP A 115 15.06 7.47 12.69
CA ASP A 115 16.07 6.45 12.44
C ASP A 115 15.42 5.13 11.96
N CYS A 116 14.94 5.15 10.73
CA CYS A 116 14.57 3.94 10.00
C CYS A 116 15.85 3.26 9.47
N GLY A 117 16.56 2.53 10.33
CA GLY A 117 17.82 1.85 9.98
C GLY A 117 18.30 0.82 11.01
N CYS A 118 17.46 -0.16 11.33
CA CYS A 118 17.78 -1.49 11.91
C CYS A 118 18.67 -1.64 13.18
N PHE A 119 19.30 -0.63 13.78
CA PHE A 119 20.04 -0.80 15.06
C PHE A 119 20.19 0.51 15.84
N SER A 120 19.20 0.88 16.67
CA SER A 120 19.41 1.65 17.91
C SER A 120 18.08 1.86 18.66
N SER A 121 17.68 0.89 19.48
CA SER A 121 16.66 1.11 20.51
C SER A 121 17.32 1.06 21.88
N GLY A 122 17.82 2.22 22.32
CA GLY A 122 18.51 2.44 23.59
C GLY A 122 18.69 3.93 23.83
N ALA A 123 19.14 4.33 25.02
CA ALA A 123 19.30 5.72 25.47
C ALA A 123 20.22 6.61 24.59
N ASP A 124 20.74 6.09 23.49
CA ASP A 124 21.69 6.70 22.57
C ASP A 124 21.06 7.39 21.33
N GLY A 125 19.74 7.26 21.12
CA GLY A 125 19.06 7.88 19.95
C GLY A 125 19.10 9.42 19.96
N ALA A 126 19.12 10.03 21.15
CA ALA A 126 19.27 11.48 21.30
C ALA A 126 20.69 11.95 20.93
N SER A 127 21.72 11.17 21.26
CA SER A 127 23.12 11.48 20.89
C SER A 127 23.37 11.35 19.39
N VAL A 128 22.76 10.37 18.72
CA VAL A 128 22.90 10.19 17.25
C VAL A 128 22.24 11.35 16.50
N SER A 129 21.06 11.78 16.94
CA SER A 129 20.35 12.94 16.35
C SER A 129 21.08 14.27 16.57
N ALA A 130 21.69 14.44 17.75
CA ALA A 130 22.51 15.62 18.06
C ALA A 130 23.80 15.66 17.24
N LEU A 131 24.43 14.50 17.00
CA LEU A 131 25.63 14.39 16.17
C LEU A 131 25.35 14.80 14.73
N ARG A 132 24.23 14.35 14.14
CA ARG A 132 23.83 14.75 12.78
C ARG A 132 23.58 16.26 12.65
N LEU A 133 22.96 16.89 13.66
CA LEU A 133 22.80 18.35 13.69
C LEU A 133 24.15 19.08 13.76
N LEU A 134 25.12 18.54 14.51
CA LEU A 134 26.47 19.10 14.57
C LEU A 134 27.21 18.98 13.22
N GLU A 135 27.07 17.84 12.54
CA GLU A 135 27.61 17.62 11.19
C GLU A 135 27.01 18.62 10.18
N ASP A 136 25.69 18.80 10.19
CA ASP A 136 25.00 19.77 9.32
C ASP A 136 25.42 21.22 9.62
N MET A 137 25.60 21.58 10.89
CA MET A 137 26.12 22.90 11.28
C MET A 137 27.55 23.13 10.81
N ALA A 138 28.42 22.11 10.90
CA ALA A 138 29.80 22.20 10.41
C ALA A 138 29.84 22.36 8.87
N MET A 139 29.01 21.58 8.16
CA MET A 139 28.87 21.71 6.70
C MET A 139 28.29 23.07 6.30
N LEU A 140 27.34 23.61 7.06
CA LEU A 140 26.79 24.93 6.80
C LEU A 140 27.85 26.01 7.00
N ALA A 141 28.65 25.93 8.06
CA ALA A 141 29.75 26.88 8.29
C ALA A 141 30.77 26.85 7.13
N MET A 142 31.10 25.66 6.63
CA MET A 142 31.95 25.49 5.44
C MET A 142 31.33 26.10 4.17
N ALA A 143 30.04 25.86 3.92
CA ALA A 143 29.33 26.41 2.77
C ALA A 143 29.24 27.95 2.85
N VAL A 144 28.92 28.50 4.02
CA VAL A 144 28.88 29.95 4.28
C VAL A 144 30.28 30.56 4.12
N TYR A 145 31.32 29.87 4.56
CA TYR A 145 32.71 30.31 4.33
C TYR A 145 33.02 30.43 2.84
N LEU A 146 32.69 29.41 2.03
CA LEU A 146 32.87 29.49 0.57
C LEU A 146 32.00 30.57 -0.07
N TYR A 147 30.80 30.83 0.44
CA TYR A 147 29.94 31.87 -0.13
C TYR A 147 30.50 33.29 0.06
N TYR A 148 31.10 33.58 1.23
CA TYR A 148 31.57 34.92 1.57
C TYR A 148 33.08 35.16 1.39
N PHE A 149 33.90 34.11 1.52
CA PHE A 149 35.37 34.24 1.62
C PHE A 149 36.14 33.44 0.57
N TYR A 150 35.46 32.86 -0.42
CA TYR A 150 36.10 32.05 -1.45
C TYR A 150 37.20 32.80 -2.22
N GLU A 151 38.40 32.24 -2.19
CA GLU A 151 39.51 32.66 -3.05
C GLU A 151 39.87 31.56 -4.07
N PRO A 152 39.82 31.85 -5.38
CA PRO A 152 40.20 30.89 -6.42
C PRO A 152 41.70 30.55 -6.38
N TRP A 153 42.05 29.26 -6.45
CA TRP A 153 43.42 28.80 -6.67
C TRP A 153 43.49 27.74 -7.76
N LEU A 154 43.15 26.49 -7.44
CA LEU A 154 43.00 25.37 -8.37
C LEU A 154 41.51 25.16 -8.68
N GLY A 155 41.10 25.45 -9.92
CA GLY A 155 39.73 25.27 -10.38
C GLY A 155 39.56 25.75 -11.82
N LEU A 156 38.62 25.16 -12.54
CA LEU A 156 38.35 25.46 -13.96
C LEU A 156 37.83 26.90 -14.18
N ASN A 157 37.45 27.62 -13.12
CA ASN A 157 36.97 29.01 -13.20
C ASN A 157 37.98 29.95 -13.89
N ASN A 158 39.28 29.79 -13.61
CA ASN A 158 40.33 30.65 -14.19
C ASN A 158 40.49 30.44 -15.70
N TRP A 159 40.11 29.26 -16.21
CA TRP A 159 40.10 28.94 -17.64
C TRP A 159 38.81 29.43 -18.32
N LEU A 160 37.65 29.26 -17.67
CA LEU A 160 36.35 29.72 -18.17
C LEU A 160 36.22 31.26 -18.23
N GLN A 161 36.84 31.99 -17.30
CA GLN A 161 36.87 33.46 -17.33
C GLN A 161 37.63 34.02 -18.54
N LYS A 162 38.64 33.30 -19.06
CA LYS A 162 39.37 33.71 -20.27
C LYS A 162 38.54 33.56 -21.55
N MET A 163 37.53 32.68 -21.55
CA MET A 163 36.73 32.34 -22.73
C MET A 163 35.54 33.28 -22.99
N LYS A 164 35.33 34.33 -22.17
CA LYS A 164 34.15 35.24 -22.22
C LYS A 164 32.80 34.51 -22.36
N ILE A 165 32.70 33.29 -21.84
CA ILE A 165 31.43 32.54 -21.83
C ILE A 165 30.54 33.26 -20.82
N PHE A 166 29.53 33.97 -21.32
CA PHE A 166 28.57 34.74 -20.55
C PHE A 166 28.01 33.90 -19.40
N ARG A 167 27.83 34.55 -18.24
CA ARG A 167 27.10 34.03 -17.06
C ARG A 167 25.61 33.85 -17.38
N ILE A 168 25.28 33.00 -18.36
CA ILE A 168 23.94 32.46 -18.51
C ILE A 168 23.80 31.40 -17.40
N PRO A 169 22.73 31.41 -16.60
CA PRO A 169 22.56 30.41 -15.56
C PRO A 169 22.42 29.06 -16.26
N PHE A 170 23.48 28.24 -16.21
CA PHE A 170 23.49 26.85 -16.67
C PHE A 170 22.33 26.05 -16.03
N PHE A 171 21.83 26.51 -14.87
CA PHE A 171 20.64 26.01 -14.20
C PHE A 171 19.30 26.22 -14.95
N LEU A 172 19.17 27.21 -15.85
CA LEU A 172 17.93 27.40 -16.63
C LEU A 172 17.82 26.46 -17.85
N LEU A 173 18.94 25.96 -18.37
CA LEU A 173 18.98 25.09 -19.55
C LEU A 173 18.63 23.63 -19.25
N ILE A 174 18.84 23.18 -18.01
CA ILE A 174 18.37 21.86 -17.54
C ILE A 174 16.87 21.89 -17.22
N PHE A 175 16.32 23.07 -16.90
CA PHE A 175 14.90 23.23 -16.56
C PHE A 175 13.96 23.31 -17.78
N SER A 176 14.45 23.59 -18.98
CA SER A 176 13.62 23.77 -20.18
C SER A 176 13.46 22.52 -21.06
N ALA A 177 14.22 21.44 -20.80
CA ALA A 177 14.11 20.19 -21.58
C ALA A 177 12.99 19.24 -21.10
N SER A 178 12.30 19.56 -20.01
CA SER A 178 11.05 18.90 -19.63
C SER A 178 9.86 19.70 -20.17
N ALA A 179 9.89 20.02 -21.47
CA ALA A 179 8.71 20.55 -22.14
C ALA A 179 7.57 19.56 -21.87
N LEU A 180 6.62 20.05 -21.08
CA LEU A 180 5.38 19.45 -20.64
C LEU A 180 4.66 18.85 -21.86
N HIS A 181 5.04 17.65 -22.25
CA HIS A 181 4.23 16.87 -23.16
C HIS A 181 2.99 16.53 -22.35
N ALA A 182 1.83 17.01 -22.76
CA ALA A 182 0.57 16.46 -22.28
C ALA A 182 0.62 14.95 -22.57
N GLN A 183 0.87 14.17 -21.52
CA GLN A 183 1.06 12.73 -21.56
C GLN A 183 -0.21 12.11 -20.96
N THR A 184 -0.91 11.31 -21.76
CA THR A 184 -1.98 10.49 -21.21
C THR A 184 -1.33 9.32 -20.47
N THR A 185 -1.64 9.17 -19.19
CA THR A 185 -1.22 8.02 -18.40
C THR A 185 -2.45 7.17 -18.11
N LEU A 186 -2.41 5.91 -18.56
CA LEU A 186 -3.40 4.89 -18.21
C LEU A 186 -2.87 4.11 -17.01
N THR A 187 -3.63 4.07 -15.92
CA THR A 187 -3.35 3.19 -14.79
C THR A 187 -4.27 1.98 -14.85
N ILE A 188 -3.70 0.79 -14.77
CA ILE A 188 -4.42 -0.48 -14.78
C ILE A 188 -4.10 -1.16 -13.46
N LEU A 189 -5.13 -1.26 -12.63
CA LEU A 189 -5.14 -2.07 -11.42
C LEU A 189 -5.66 -3.44 -11.80
N HIS A 190 -5.04 -4.50 -11.29
CA HIS A 190 -5.51 -5.86 -11.55
C HIS A 190 -5.38 -6.79 -10.36
N THR A 191 -6.29 -7.74 -10.32
CA THR A 191 -6.28 -8.94 -9.49
C THR A 191 -6.43 -10.20 -10.33
N ASN A 192 -6.00 -11.33 -9.78
CA ASN A 192 -6.21 -12.66 -10.35
C ASN A 192 -6.24 -13.67 -9.19
N ASN A 193 -6.97 -14.78 -9.34
CA ASN A 193 -6.93 -15.91 -8.39
C ASN A 193 -7.16 -15.51 -6.93
N ILE A 194 -8.24 -14.79 -6.64
CA ILE A 194 -8.63 -14.46 -5.26
C ILE A 194 -9.02 -15.73 -4.46
N ASN A 195 -9.36 -16.84 -5.12
CA ASN A 195 -9.62 -18.16 -4.53
C ASN A 195 -10.71 -18.16 -3.41
N GLY A 196 -11.70 -17.27 -3.55
CA GLY A 196 -12.78 -17.08 -2.58
C GLY A 196 -12.37 -16.28 -1.34
N THR A 197 -11.12 -15.83 -1.23
CA THR A 197 -10.58 -15.17 -0.04
C THR A 197 -11.24 -13.81 0.20
N LEU A 198 -11.86 -13.65 1.39
CA LEU A 198 -12.49 -12.39 1.83
C LEU A 198 -11.58 -11.56 2.73
N GLU A 199 -10.70 -12.25 3.44
CA GLU A 199 -9.60 -11.73 4.24
C GLU A 199 -8.51 -12.81 4.31
N ASN A 200 -7.30 -12.42 4.68
CA ASN A 200 -6.16 -13.34 4.71
C ASN A 200 -5.73 -13.76 6.11
N CYS A 201 -5.11 -14.95 6.18
CA CYS A 201 -4.50 -15.44 7.40
C CYS A 201 -3.35 -14.52 7.85
N LEU A 202 -3.41 -14.07 9.10
CA LEU A 202 -2.45 -13.15 9.73
C LEU A 202 -1.19 -13.90 10.20
N CYS A 203 -0.60 -14.67 9.28
CA CYS A 203 0.63 -15.40 9.52
C CYS A 203 1.77 -14.43 9.87
N ALA A 204 2.62 -14.82 10.82
CA ALA A 204 3.60 -13.92 11.43
C ALA A 204 4.60 -13.34 10.43
N ASP A 205 4.94 -14.10 9.39
CA ASP A 205 5.97 -13.74 8.42
C ASP A 205 5.45 -12.77 7.35
N HIS A 206 4.16 -12.85 7.01
CA HIS A 206 3.55 -12.05 5.95
C HIS A 206 2.09 -11.66 6.31
N PRO A 207 1.89 -10.70 7.24
CA PRO A 207 0.57 -10.26 7.64
C PRO A 207 -0.03 -9.35 6.57
N LEU A 208 -0.64 -9.97 5.58
CA LEU A 208 -1.38 -9.34 4.50
C LEU A 208 -2.89 -9.56 4.70
N GLY A 209 -3.69 -8.59 4.28
CA GLY A 209 -5.12 -8.71 4.05
C GLY A 209 -5.40 -9.15 2.62
N SER A 210 -6.65 -9.04 2.18
CA SER A 210 -7.14 -9.48 0.86
C SER A 210 -8.00 -8.38 0.22
N ILE A 211 -9.15 -8.77 -0.34
CA ILE A 211 -10.11 -7.90 -1.01
C ILE A 211 -10.65 -6.75 -0.15
N GLU A 212 -10.68 -6.91 1.18
CA GLU A 212 -11.05 -5.84 2.09
C GLU A 212 -10.07 -4.67 2.06
N LYS A 213 -8.78 -4.94 1.78
CA LYS A 213 -7.77 -3.90 1.56
C LYS A 213 -7.80 -3.38 0.13
N ILE A 214 -7.96 -4.30 -0.84
CA ILE A 214 -7.95 -3.96 -2.27
C ILE A 214 -8.98 -2.88 -2.57
N LYS A 215 -10.21 -3.01 -2.08
CA LYS A 215 -11.25 -2.00 -2.31
C LYS A 215 -10.83 -0.61 -1.88
N THR A 216 -10.30 -0.48 -0.67
CA THR A 216 -9.81 0.82 -0.15
C THR A 216 -8.65 1.36 -0.98
N GLN A 217 -7.72 0.50 -1.43
CA GLN A 217 -6.61 0.93 -2.28
C GLN A 217 -7.09 1.36 -3.67
N VAL A 218 -7.98 0.61 -4.31
CA VAL A 218 -8.57 0.95 -5.61
C VAL A 218 -9.30 2.29 -5.53
N ASP A 219 -10.14 2.50 -4.52
CA ASP A 219 -10.85 3.78 -4.32
C ASP A 219 -9.87 4.94 -4.08
N SER A 220 -8.83 4.71 -3.26
CA SER A 220 -7.82 5.73 -2.99
C SER A 220 -7.01 6.09 -4.23
N ILE A 221 -6.78 5.16 -5.16
CA ILE A 221 -6.06 5.41 -6.41
C ILE A 221 -6.97 6.11 -7.41
N ARG A 222 -8.22 5.64 -7.57
CA ARG A 222 -9.23 6.25 -8.45
C ARG A 222 -9.55 7.69 -8.05
N SER A 223 -9.62 8.00 -6.75
CA SER A 223 -9.87 9.39 -6.30
C SER A 223 -8.75 10.37 -6.66
N LYS A 224 -7.54 9.87 -6.95
CA LYS A 224 -6.36 10.67 -7.31
C LYS A 224 -6.09 10.69 -8.82
N ASN A 225 -6.61 9.73 -9.58
CA ASN A 225 -6.37 9.59 -11.02
C ASN A 225 -7.67 9.22 -11.75
N PRO A 226 -8.17 10.04 -12.69
CA PRO A 226 -9.38 9.75 -13.43
C PRO A 226 -9.24 8.64 -14.48
N ASN A 227 -8.02 8.31 -14.92
CA ASN A 227 -7.74 7.31 -15.98
C ASN A 227 -7.28 5.98 -15.36
N VAL A 228 -8.10 5.41 -14.49
CA VAL A 228 -7.82 4.14 -13.80
C VAL A 228 -8.81 3.08 -14.25
N LEU A 229 -8.27 1.96 -14.72
CA LEU A 229 -9.01 0.74 -14.98
C LEU A 229 -8.75 -0.26 -13.87
N PHE A 230 -9.80 -0.90 -13.37
CA PHE A 230 -9.67 -2.02 -12.45
C PHE A 230 -10.24 -3.28 -13.08
N VAL A 231 -9.38 -4.28 -13.28
CA VAL A 231 -9.71 -5.52 -13.99
C VAL A 231 -9.38 -6.75 -13.16
N ASP A 232 -10.08 -7.86 -13.40
CA ASP A 232 -9.80 -9.14 -12.75
C ASP A 232 -9.82 -10.26 -13.80
N THR A 233 -8.93 -11.24 -13.68
CA THR A 233 -8.76 -12.31 -14.70
C THR A 233 -9.55 -13.59 -14.39
N GLY A 234 -10.33 -13.62 -13.31
CA GLY A 234 -11.10 -14.76 -12.84
C GLY A 234 -10.45 -15.53 -11.69
N ASP A 235 -11.04 -16.67 -11.34
CA ASP A 235 -10.72 -17.47 -10.14
C ASP A 235 -10.91 -16.70 -8.84
N PHE A 236 -12.06 -16.05 -8.69
CA PHE A 236 -12.44 -15.39 -7.46
C PHE A 236 -13.24 -16.27 -6.49
N PHE A 237 -13.55 -17.51 -6.86
CA PHE A 237 -14.17 -18.54 -6.00
C PHE A 237 -13.19 -19.59 -5.50
N SER A 238 -13.62 -20.45 -4.59
CA SER A 238 -12.78 -21.53 -4.06
C SER A 238 -12.56 -22.64 -5.09
N ALA A 239 -11.31 -23.05 -5.27
CA ALA A 239 -10.93 -24.19 -6.10
C ALA A 239 -11.62 -25.51 -5.75
N PHE A 240 -12.06 -25.68 -4.50
CA PHE A 240 -12.68 -26.94 -4.03
C PHE A 240 -14.21 -26.87 -3.92
N GLY A 241 -14.81 -25.72 -4.26
CA GLY A 241 -16.25 -25.49 -4.15
C GLY A 241 -16.73 -25.34 -2.70
N ASP A 242 -17.09 -24.12 -2.32
CA ASP A 242 -17.82 -23.87 -1.08
C ASP A 242 -18.93 -22.87 -1.38
N LYS A 243 -20.15 -23.39 -1.61
CA LYS A 243 -21.32 -22.56 -1.94
C LYS A 243 -21.55 -21.42 -0.95
N GLN A 244 -21.23 -21.60 0.33
CA GLN A 244 -21.40 -20.53 1.31
C GLN A 244 -20.32 -19.47 1.11
N LYS A 245 -19.04 -19.86 1.07
CA LYS A 245 -17.91 -18.95 0.83
C LYS A 245 -18.08 -18.20 -0.48
N ASP A 246 -18.38 -18.90 -1.57
CA ASP A 246 -18.49 -18.33 -2.92
C ASP A 246 -19.66 -17.34 -3.04
N ARG A 247 -20.75 -17.52 -2.29
CA ARG A 247 -21.82 -16.50 -2.19
C ARG A 247 -21.34 -15.21 -1.51
N PHE A 248 -20.46 -15.30 -0.51
CA PHE A 248 -19.85 -14.12 0.10
C PHE A 248 -18.81 -13.49 -0.82
N SER A 249 -17.97 -14.31 -1.48
CA SER A 249 -16.98 -13.84 -2.46
C SER A 249 -17.66 -13.11 -3.61
N ALA A 250 -18.77 -13.64 -4.15
CA ALA A 250 -19.56 -12.98 -5.18
C ALA A 250 -20.15 -11.63 -4.72
N GLN A 251 -20.58 -11.54 -3.46
CA GLN A 251 -21.04 -10.26 -2.89
C GLN A 251 -19.89 -9.26 -2.79
N ALA A 252 -18.70 -9.69 -2.38
CA ALA A 252 -17.54 -8.81 -2.30
C ALA A 252 -17.06 -8.36 -3.69
N GLN A 253 -17.09 -9.24 -4.68
CA GLN A 253 -16.77 -8.92 -6.08
C GLN A 253 -17.69 -7.84 -6.67
N ARG A 254 -18.98 -7.80 -6.27
CA ARG A 254 -19.92 -6.73 -6.64
C ARG A 254 -19.57 -5.38 -6.02
N LEU A 255 -18.93 -5.38 -4.85
CA LEU A 255 -18.53 -4.16 -4.16
C LEU A 255 -17.23 -3.57 -4.71
N LEU A 256 -16.41 -4.37 -5.38
CA LEU A 256 -15.10 -3.98 -5.89
C LEU A 256 -15.14 -3.01 -7.10
N SER A 257 -16.31 -2.87 -7.74
CA SER A 257 -16.55 -1.92 -8.85
C SER A 257 -15.54 -2.07 -9.99
N HIS A 258 -15.37 -3.29 -10.50
CA HIS A 258 -14.53 -3.58 -11.67
C HIS A 258 -15.00 -2.82 -12.91
N ASP A 259 -14.05 -2.48 -13.77
CA ASP A 259 -14.33 -2.01 -15.13
C ASP A 259 -14.51 -3.19 -16.08
N VAL A 260 -13.79 -4.29 -15.84
CA VAL A 260 -13.83 -5.53 -16.63
C VAL A 260 -13.59 -6.71 -15.69
N LEU A 261 -14.39 -7.77 -15.84
CA LEU A 261 -14.28 -8.99 -15.05
C LEU A 261 -14.14 -10.19 -16.00
N GLY A 262 -12.98 -10.84 -16.00
CA GLY A 262 -12.77 -12.14 -16.61
C GLY A 262 -13.42 -13.26 -15.81
N LEU A 263 -13.38 -14.47 -16.35
CA LEU A 263 -13.84 -15.69 -15.69
C LEU A 263 -12.75 -16.75 -15.82
N GLY A 264 -12.51 -17.45 -14.72
CA GLY A 264 -11.64 -18.62 -14.61
C GLY A 264 -12.45 -19.88 -14.40
N ASP A 265 -11.76 -20.98 -14.09
CA ASP A 265 -12.40 -22.28 -13.88
C ASP A 265 -13.08 -22.39 -12.52
N GLN A 266 -12.53 -21.73 -11.50
CA GLN A 266 -13.04 -21.84 -10.13
C GLN A 266 -14.44 -21.22 -9.97
N GLU A 267 -14.85 -20.36 -10.90
CA GLU A 267 -16.23 -19.86 -10.99
C GLU A 267 -17.25 -21.00 -11.13
N PHE A 268 -16.80 -22.18 -11.56
CA PHE A 268 -17.60 -23.37 -11.81
C PHE A 268 -17.30 -24.55 -10.87
N SER A 269 -16.52 -24.36 -9.79
CA SER A 269 -16.23 -25.41 -8.80
C SER A 269 -17.49 -26.01 -8.14
N ASN A 270 -18.57 -25.25 -8.05
CA ASN A 270 -19.88 -25.72 -7.57
C ASN A 270 -20.86 -26.12 -8.71
N GLY A 271 -20.35 -26.24 -9.94
CA GLY A 271 -21.09 -26.53 -11.16
C GLY A 271 -21.66 -25.29 -11.87
N ALA A 272 -21.85 -25.40 -13.19
CA ALA A 272 -22.35 -24.30 -14.03
C ALA A 272 -23.74 -23.81 -13.60
N ALA A 273 -24.60 -24.72 -13.12
CA ALA A 273 -25.93 -24.37 -12.62
C ALA A 273 -25.88 -23.44 -11.39
N PHE A 274 -24.90 -23.61 -10.49
CA PHE A 274 -24.73 -22.72 -9.34
C PHE A 274 -24.32 -21.32 -9.81
N PHE A 275 -23.34 -21.22 -10.71
CA PHE A 275 -22.92 -19.94 -11.26
C PHE A 275 -24.09 -19.23 -11.97
N ARG A 276 -24.80 -19.92 -12.86
CA ARG A 276 -25.96 -19.39 -13.60
C ARG A 276 -27.08 -18.90 -12.69
N ASN A 277 -27.49 -19.73 -11.72
CA ASN A 277 -28.73 -19.48 -10.97
C ASN A 277 -28.51 -18.56 -9.77
N GLU A 278 -27.35 -18.63 -9.12
CA GLU A 278 -27.12 -17.92 -7.85
C GLU A 278 -26.18 -16.72 -7.99
N ILE A 279 -25.17 -16.84 -8.84
CA ILE A 279 -24.04 -15.90 -8.89
C ILE A 279 -24.17 -14.86 -9.99
N TYR A 280 -24.47 -15.30 -11.21
CA TYR A 280 -24.48 -14.47 -12.42
C TYR A 280 -25.43 -13.28 -12.26
N ARG A 281 -24.93 -12.09 -12.59
CA ARG A 281 -25.69 -10.84 -12.61
C ARG A 281 -25.31 -10.10 -13.87
N LYS A 282 -26.32 -9.73 -14.67
CA LYS A 282 -26.12 -9.12 -15.99
C LYS A 282 -25.41 -7.77 -15.90
N GLU A 283 -25.51 -7.10 -14.76
CA GLU A 283 -24.95 -5.77 -14.50
C GLU A 283 -23.44 -5.80 -14.25
N LEU A 284 -22.87 -6.97 -13.93
CA LEU A 284 -21.44 -7.12 -13.75
C LEU A 284 -20.71 -7.14 -15.11
N PRO A 285 -19.51 -6.53 -15.22
CA PRO A 285 -18.84 -6.30 -16.50
C PRO A 285 -18.07 -7.53 -16.98
N TYR A 286 -18.75 -8.67 -17.02
CA TYR A 286 -18.17 -9.93 -17.49
C TYR A 286 -17.76 -9.82 -18.97
N ILE A 287 -16.57 -10.32 -19.30
CA ILE A 287 -16.17 -10.53 -20.68
C ILE A 287 -15.58 -11.93 -20.86
N SER A 288 -15.77 -12.51 -22.04
CA SER A 288 -15.01 -13.67 -22.49
C SER A 288 -15.11 -13.83 -24.01
N LEU A 289 -13.97 -14.06 -24.64
CA LEU A 289 -13.88 -14.27 -26.08
C LEU A 289 -14.25 -15.70 -26.48
N ASN A 290 -13.96 -16.67 -25.61
CA ASN A 290 -14.03 -18.09 -25.96
C ASN A 290 -14.86 -18.94 -25.01
N LEU A 291 -15.55 -18.37 -24.03
CA LEU A 291 -16.44 -19.08 -23.10
C LEU A 291 -17.92 -18.85 -23.43
N LYS A 292 -18.69 -19.93 -23.48
CA LYS A 292 -20.16 -19.91 -23.49
C LYS A 292 -20.68 -20.83 -22.39
N ILE A 293 -21.79 -20.43 -21.77
CA ILE A 293 -22.43 -21.16 -20.69
C ILE A 293 -23.91 -21.29 -21.03
N ASP A 294 -24.42 -22.51 -21.09
CA ASP A 294 -25.83 -22.73 -21.44
C ASP A 294 -26.76 -22.06 -20.44
N GLY A 295 -27.81 -21.42 -20.93
CA GLY A 295 -28.76 -20.66 -20.11
C GLY A 295 -28.27 -19.30 -19.61
N ILE A 296 -27.06 -18.85 -19.97
CA ILE A 296 -26.59 -17.47 -19.78
C ILE A 296 -26.48 -16.81 -21.17
N PRO A 297 -26.90 -15.54 -21.33
CA PRO A 297 -26.64 -14.80 -22.57
C PRO A 297 -25.15 -14.79 -22.91
N ASN A 298 -24.80 -14.79 -24.20
CA ASN A 298 -23.41 -14.68 -24.63
C ASN A 298 -22.74 -13.48 -23.95
N LEU A 299 -21.61 -13.74 -23.29
CA LEU A 299 -20.81 -12.70 -22.68
C LEU A 299 -20.24 -11.79 -23.78
N PRO A 300 -20.10 -10.47 -23.54
CA PRO A 300 -19.36 -9.61 -24.44
C PRO A 300 -17.94 -10.16 -24.68
N SER A 301 -17.53 -10.23 -25.94
CA SER A 301 -16.20 -10.76 -26.31
C SER A 301 -15.05 -9.81 -25.97
N PHE A 302 -15.35 -8.52 -25.86
CA PHE A 302 -14.40 -7.50 -25.45
C PHE A 302 -15.13 -6.27 -24.90
N LYS A 303 -14.36 -5.40 -24.24
CA LYS A 303 -14.78 -4.04 -23.87
C LYS A 303 -13.87 -3.03 -24.56
N ASN A 304 -14.48 -2.03 -25.18
CA ASN A 304 -13.78 -0.86 -25.69
C ASN A 304 -13.81 0.24 -24.61
N ILE A 305 -12.64 0.76 -24.26
CA ILE A 305 -12.47 1.81 -23.26
C ILE A 305 -11.76 3.02 -23.89
N ARG A 306 -12.29 4.21 -23.63
CA ARG A 306 -11.64 5.48 -23.96
C ARG A 306 -10.89 6.05 -22.77
N ALA A 307 -9.60 6.33 -22.95
CA ALA A 307 -8.78 7.07 -21.99
C ALA A 307 -8.24 8.34 -22.67
N GLY A 308 -8.97 9.44 -22.54
CA GLY A 308 -8.80 10.61 -23.42
C GLY A 308 -9.08 10.21 -24.87
N ASP A 309 -8.13 10.48 -25.78
CA ASP A 309 -8.24 10.14 -27.20
C ASP A 309 -7.81 8.70 -27.54
N LEU A 310 -7.33 7.92 -26.57
CA LEU A 310 -6.87 6.54 -26.76
C LEU A 310 -8.06 5.58 -26.83
N ASN A 311 -8.06 4.72 -27.84
CA ASN A 311 -8.95 3.57 -27.97
C ASN A 311 -8.24 2.31 -27.43
N ILE A 312 -8.75 1.74 -26.34
CA ILE A 312 -8.19 0.57 -25.69
C ILE A 312 -9.19 -0.59 -25.82
N LEU A 313 -8.72 -1.73 -26.31
CA LEU A 313 -9.52 -2.96 -26.30
C LEU A 313 -9.06 -3.89 -25.19
N ILE A 314 -10.01 -4.40 -24.42
CA ILE A 314 -9.79 -5.42 -23.41
C ILE A 314 -10.61 -6.63 -23.78
N THR A 315 -9.97 -7.77 -23.95
CA THR A 315 -10.63 -9.07 -24.15
C THR A 315 -10.16 -10.07 -23.09
N SER A 316 -10.82 -11.21 -22.97
CA SER A 316 -10.36 -12.27 -22.06
C SER A 316 -10.48 -13.66 -22.69
N VAL A 317 -9.62 -14.58 -22.24
CA VAL A 317 -9.61 -15.97 -22.69
C VAL A 317 -9.41 -16.92 -21.52
N ILE A 318 -9.99 -18.11 -21.63
CA ILE A 318 -9.82 -19.22 -20.70
C ILE A 318 -9.29 -20.45 -21.43
N SER A 319 -8.40 -21.22 -20.81
CA SER A 319 -7.89 -22.45 -21.43
C SER A 319 -8.92 -23.56 -21.27
N PRO A 320 -9.18 -24.43 -22.26
CA PRO A 320 -10.01 -25.61 -22.04
C PRO A 320 -9.36 -26.62 -21.08
N ASP A 321 -8.03 -26.62 -20.94
CA ASP A 321 -7.29 -27.60 -20.15
C ASP A 321 -7.51 -27.46 -18.64
N VAL A 322 -7.91 -26.29 -18.16
CA VAL A 322 -8.21 -26.03 -16.74
C VAL A 322 -9.38 -26.88 -16.22
N PHE A 323 -10.28 -27.30 -17.12
CA PHE A 323 -11.43 -28.14 -16.78
C PHE A 323 -11.13 -29.64 -16.79
N ARG A 324 -9.88 -30.04 -17.06
CA ARG A 324 -9.49 -31.44 -17.25
C ARG A 324 -9.88 -32.35 -16.08
N PHE A 325 -9.88 -31.82 -14.86
CA PHE A 325 -10.14 -32.57 -13.62
C PHE A 325 -11.52 -32.31 -13.01
N TYR A 326 -12.36 -31.50 -13.66
CA TYR A 326 -13.72 -31.24 -13.21
C TYR A 326 -14.63 -32.43 -13.54
N ASP A 327 -15.68 -32.61 -12.73
CA ASP A 327 -16.75 -33.56 -13.05
C ASP A 327 -17.44 -33.10 -14.35
N LYS A 328 -17.36 -33.92 -15.40
CA LYS A 328 -17.96 -33.64 -16.71
C LYS A 328 -19.46 -33.34 -16.62
N ALA A 329 -20.18 -33.95 -15.69
CA ALA A 329 -21.60 -33.69 -15.50
C ALA A 329 -21.85 -32.30 -14.89
N ALA A 330 -20.93 -31.81 -14.04
CA ALA A 330 -21.05 -30.49 -13.40
C ALA A 330 -20.73 -29.33 -14.36
N ILE A 331 -19.96 -29.60 -15.42
CA ILE A 331 -19.52 -28.62 -16.42
C ILE A 331 -20.06 -28.89 -17.83
N SER A 332 -21.06 -29.77 -17.99
CA SER A 332 -21.63 -30.11 -19.30
C SER A 332 -22.20 -28.92 -20.06
N ASP A 333 -22.60 -27.89 -19.32
CA ASP A 333 -23.18 -26.64 -19.82
C ASP A 333 -22.11 -25.61 -20.23
N ILE A 334 -20.81 -25.96 -20.14
CA ILE A 334 -19.68 -25.07 -20.40
C ILE A 334 -19.03 -25.42 -21.74
N HIS A 335 -18.95 -24.44 -22.64
CA HIS A 335 -18.36 -24.61 -23.97
C HIS A 335 -17.20 -23.64 -24.15
N ILE A 336 -16.00 -24.17 -24.38
CA ILE A 336 -14.78 -23.37 -24.55
C ILE A 336 -14.23 -23.58 -25.95
N ALA A 337 -14.18 -22.50 -26.73
CA ALA A 337 -13.52 -22.49 -28.03
C ALA A 337 -12.00 -22.41 -27.86
N ASP A 338 -11.25 -22.87 -28.88
CA ASP A 338 -9.80 -22.75 -28.90
C ASP A 338 -9.37 -21.28 -28.73
N PRO A 339 -8.63 -20.92 -27.65
CA PRO A 339 -8.29 -19.53 -27.36
C PRO A 339 -7.41 -18.92 -28.44
N VAL A 340 -6.56 -19.71 -29.09
CA VAL A 340 -5.64 -19.25 -30.15
C VAL A 340 -6.42 -18.82 -31.38
N SER A 341 -7.33 -19.67 -31.86
CA SER A 341 -8.18 -19.37 -33.02
C SER A 341 -9.12 -18.20 -32.75
N ALA A 342 -9.68 -18.13 -31.53
CA ALA A 342 -10.54 -17.04 -31.11
C ALA A 342 -9.79 -15.69 -31.09
N LEU A 343 -8.57 -15.66 -30.52
CA LEU A 343 -7.71 -14.48 -30.53
C LEU A 343 -7.30 -14.06 -31.94
N GLN A 344 -6.96 -15.01 -32.81
CA GLN A 344 -6.63 -14.72 -34.20
C GLN A 344 -7.79 -14.00 -34.91
N ALA A 345 -9.01 -14.52 -34.78
CA ALA A 345 -10.20 -13.91 -35.37
C ALA A 345 -10.48 -12.51 -34.79
N PHE A 346 -10.36 -12.36 -33.46
CA PHE A 346 -10.55 -11.08 -32.78
C PHE A 346 -9.55 -10.02 -33.27
N LEU A 347 -8.26 -10.33 -33.27
CA LEU A 347 -7.20 -9.40 -33.62
C LEU A 347 -7.17 -9.06 -35.11
N SER A 348 -7.64 -9.95 -35.98
CA SER A 348 -7.81 -9.65 -37.41
C SER A 348 -9.02 -8.76 -37.71
N GLY A 349 -10.08 -8.83 -36.88
CA GLY A 349 -11.31 -8.06 -37.07
C GLY A 349 -11.35 -6.70 -36.36
N HIS A 350 -10.39 -6.40 -35.48
CA HIS A 350 -10.42 -5.21 -34.64
C HIS A 350 -9.10 -4.44 -34.69
N SER A 351 -9.17 -3.12 -34.51
CA SER A 351 -8.02 -2.22 -34.46
C SER A 351 -8.16 -1.27 -33.27
N ALA A 352 -7.06 -1.03 -32.57
CA ALA A 352 -7.00 -0.15 -31.40
C ALA A 352 -5.60 0.39 -31.17
N ASP A 353 -5.52 1.45 -30.36
CA ASP A 353 -4.23 2.07 -29.99
C ASP A 353 -3.47 1.20 -28.97
N TYR A 354 -4.21 0.43 -28.17
CA TYR A 354 -3.65 -0.49 -27.17
C TYR A 354 -4.59 -1.69 -26.95
N VAL A 355 -4.06 -2.91 -26.92
CA VAL A 355 -4.83 -4.14 -26.71
C VAL A 355 -4.33 -4.86 -25.45
N ILE A 356 -5.26 -5.13 -24.53
CA ILE A 356 -5.06 -5.82 -23.27
C ILE A 356 -5.78 -7.16 -23.32
N LEU A 357 -5.08 -8.23 -22.96
CA LEU A 357 -5.65 -9.56 -22.78
C LEU A 357 -5.72 -9.87 -21.28
N LEU A 358 -6.91 -10.18 -20.76
CA LEU A 358 -7.07 -10.83 -19.46
C LEU A 358 -7.01 -12.34 -19.70
N SER A 359 -5.95 -12.98 -19.24
CA SER A 359 -5.66 -14.37 -19.56
C SER A 359 -5.86 -15.29 -18.37
N HIS A 360 -6.66 -16.33 -18.59
CA HIS A 360 -6.84 -17.45 -17.68
C HIS A 360 -6.25 -18.73 -18.28
N LEU A 361 -5.01 -18.63 -18.81
CA LEU A 361 -4.28 -19.72 -19.45
C LEU A 361 -3.11 -20.26 -18.61
N GLY A 362 -2.54 -19.41 -17.75
CA GLY A 362 -1.27 -19.65 -17.07
C GLY A 362 -0.07 -19.01 -17.79
N LEU A 363 0.96 -18.66 -17.03
CA LEU A 363 2.10 -17.85 -17.50
C LEU A 363 2.84 -18.44 -18.72
N GLU A 364 3.01 -19.76 -18.80
CA GLU A 364 3.73 -20.38 -19.92
C GLU A 364 2.93 -20.23 -21.23
N GLN A 365 1.63 -20.46 -21.19
CA GLN A 365 0.73 -20.24 -22.31
C GLN A 365 0.65 -18.75 -22.66
N ASP A 366 0.68 -17.85 -21.68
CA ASP A 366 0.72 -16.40 -21.91
C ASP A 366 1.95 -15.97 -22.70
N LYS A 367 3.12 -16.54 -22.39
CA LYS A 367 4.36 -16.30 -23.17
C LYS A 367 4.21 -16.79 -24.61
N MET A 368 3.58 -17.95 -24.83
CA MET A 368 3.32 -18.48 -26.18
C MET A 368 2.35 -17.58 -26.97
N ILE A 369 1.29 -17.10 -26.32
CA ILE A 369 0.33 -16.15 -26.90
C ILE A 369 1.03 -14.84 -27.26
N ALA A 370 1.83 -14.27 -26.36
CA ALA A 370 2.61 -13.05 -26.62
C ALA A 370 3.61 -13.21 -27.78
N GLN A 371 4.23 -14.40 -27.90
CA GLN A 371 5.12 -14.70 -29.01
C GLN A 371 4.38 -14.76 -30.35
N LYS A 372 3.17 -15.34 -30.36
CA LYS A 372 2.37 -15.52 -31.57
C LYS A 372 1.65 -14.24 -32.02
N PHE A 373 1.12 -13.46 -31.08
CA PHE A 373 0.23 -12.32 -31.37
C PHE A 373 0.88 -10.99 -31.07
N SER A 374 1.67 -10.49 -32.03
CA SER A 374 2.30 -9.17 -31.93
C SER A 374 1.32 -7.99 -31.92
N ALA A 375 0.00 -8.20 -32.06
CA ALA A 375 -0.98 -7.13 -31.87
C ALA A 375 -1.24 -6.83 -30.38
N LEU A 376 -0.96 -7.77 -29.47
CA LEU A 376 -1.17 -7.60 -28.02
C LEU A 376 -0.10 -6.67 -27.43
N ASN A 377 -0.51 -5.76 -26.56
CA ASN A 377 0.42 -4.87 -25.86
C ASN A 377 0.65 -5.29 -24.41
N LEU A 378 -0.38 -5.78 -23.74
CA LEU A 378 -0.33 -6.22 -22.35
C LEU A 378 -1.14 -7.50 -22.18
N ILE A 379 -0.55 -8.48 -21.51
CA ILE A 379 -1.27 -9.64 -20.98
C ILE A 379 -1.29 -9.52 -19.46
N ILE A 380 -2.48 -9.59 -18.87
CA ILE A 380 -2.68 -9.68 -17.43
C ILE A 380 -3.08 -11.13 -17.19
N GLY A 381 -2.17 -11.90 -16.62
CA GLY A 381 -2.29 -13.34 -16.43
C GLY A 381 -3.06 -13.72 -15.18
N GLY A 382 -3.34 -15.02 -15.08
CA GLY A 382 -4.04 -15.67 -13.98
C GLY A 382 -3.78 -17.17 -14.04
N HIS A 383 -4.58 -17.94 -13.32
CA HIS A 383 -4.52 -19.41 -13.23
C HIS A 383 -3.26 -19.97 -12.54
N SER A 384 -2.06 -19.67 -13.03
CA SER A 384 -0.79 -20.19 -12.51
C SER A 384 -0.32 -19.54 -11.19
N GLN A 385 -1.00 -18.47 -10.76
CA GLN A 385 -0.76 -17.74 -9.51
C GLN A 385 0.67 -17.19 -9.35
N ASP A 386 1.36 -16.86 -10.45
CA ASP A 386 2.72 -16.33 -10.41
C ASP A 386 2.75 -14.93 -9.75
N VAL A 387 3.75 -14.72 -8.89
CA VAL A 387 4.09 -13.41 -8.31
C VAL A 387 5.16 -12.76 -9.18
N LEU A 388 4.76 -11.90 -10.11
CA LEU A 388 5.69 -11.21 -11.01
C LEU A 388 6.07 -9.83 -10.47
N GLU A 389 7.15 -9.76 -9.67
CA GLU A 389 7.68 -8.48 -9.17
C GLU A 389 8.07 -7.51 -10.30
N LYS A 390 8.47 -8.07 -11.44
CA LYS A 390 8.75 -7.34 -12.69
C LYS A 390 7.97 -7.99 -13.83
N PRO A 391 7.50 -7.20 -14.81
CA PRO A 391 6.81 -7.74 -15.96
C PRO A 391 7.74 -8.67 -16.75
N VAL A 392 7.17 -9.75 -17.29
CA VAL A 392 7.84 -10.60 -18.28
C VAL A 392 7.57 -10.00 -19.65
N ARG A 393 8.63 -9.69 -20.40
CA ARG A 393 8.50 -9.10 -21.73
C ARG A 393 8.78 -10.13 -22.83
N ILE A 394 7.82 -10.30 -23.73
CA ILE A 394 7.97 -11.10 -24.95
C ILE A 394 7.75 -10.16 -26.14
N ASN A 395 8.79 -9.94 -26.95
CA ASN A 395 8.80 -8.92 -28.00
C ASN A 395 8.43 -7.53 -27.45
N LYS A 396 7.26 -6.99 -27.83
CA LYS A 396 6.72 -5.72 -27.33
C LYS A 396 5.59 -5.89 -26.31
N THR A 397 5.19 -7.12 -26.04
CA THR A 397 4.08 -7.45 -25.15
C THR A 397 4.63 -7.64 -23.75
N GLU A 398 4.08 -6.90 -22.80
CA GLU A 398 4.40 -7.04 -21.38
C GLU A 398 3.39 -8.02 -20.75
N ILE A 399 3.85 -8.87 -19.83
CA ILE A 399 3.03 -9.84 -19.11
C ILE A 399 3.15 -9.57 -17.61
N VAL A 400 2.02 -9.44 -16.92
CA VAL A 400 1.94 -9.14 -15.48
C VAL A 400 0.97 -10.10 -14.79
N GLN A 401 1.22 -10.38 -13.51
CA GLN A 401 0.38 -11.23 -12.67
C GLN A 401 0.61 -10.87 -11.19
N ALA A 402 -0.44 -10.98 -10.37
CA ALA A 402 -0.48 -10.49 -9.00
C ALA A 402 -0.58 -11.61 -7.94
N GLY A 403 -0.04 -12.80 -8.24
CA GLY A 403 -0.06 -13.92 -7.30
C GLY A 403 -1.45 -14.49 -7.09
N SER A 404 -1.89 -14.59 -5.84
CA SER A 404 -3.20 -15.12 -5.47
C SER A 404 -3.70 -14.56 -4.13
N ASP A 405 -4.93 -14.95 -3.77
CA ASP A 405 -5.59 -14.69 -2.49
C ASP A 405 -5.77 -13.19 -2.16
N GLY A 406 -5.58 -12.31 -3.14
CA GLY A 406 -5.61 -10.87 -2.95
C GLY A 406 -4.45 -10.32 -2.10
N TYR A 407 -3.34 -11.06 -1.99
CA TYR A 407 -2.15 -10.59 -1.29
C TYR A 407 -1.54 -9.34 -1.92
N TYR A 408 -1.65 -9.22 -3.24
CA TYR A 408 -1.15 -8.11 -4.01
C TYR A 408 -2.26 -7.50 -4.87
N LEU A 409 -2.22 -6.17 -5.00
CA LEU A 409 -2.91 -5.45 -6.05
C LEU A 409 -1.86 -5.10 -7.11
N GLY A 410 -1.99 -5.68 -8.31
CA GLY A 410 -1.12 -5.33 -9.41
C GLY A 410 -1.44 -3.92 -9.90
N LYS A 411 -0.41 -3.09 -10.10
CA LYS A 411 -0.54 -1.73 -10.63
C LYS A 411 0.41 -1.55 -11.82
N THR A 412 -0.16 -1.29 -12.98
CA THR A 412 0.57 -1.00 -14.21
C THR A 412 0.23 0.41 -14.69
N GLU A 413 1.23 1.22 -15.01
CA GLU A 413 1.07 2.55 -15.58
C GLU A 413 1.70 2.59 -16.96
N VAL A 414 0.89 2.95 -17.95
CA VAL A 414 1.31 3.08 -19.34
C VAL A 414 1.21 4.54 -19.74
N ARG A 415 2.33 5.12 -20.17
CA ARG A 415 2.42 6.52 -20.61
C ARG A 415 2.44 6.60 -22.12
N PHE A 416 1.58 7.45 -22.66
CA PHE A 416 1.42 7.65 -24.09
C PHE A 416 1.86 9.05 -24.50
N SER A 417 2.47 9.14 -25.68
CA SER A 417 2.72 10.40 -26.38
C SER A 417 1.43 10.93 -27.03
N LYS A 418 1.44 12.20 -27.47
CA LYS A 418 0.34 12.78 -28.28
C LYS A 418 0.05 12.00 -29.57
N LYS A 419 1.04 11.27 -30.12
CA LYS A 419 0.89 10.40 -31.29
C LYS A 419 0.40 8.99 -30.92
N LYS A 420 -0.16 8.82 -29.71
CA LYS A 420 -0.69 7.56 -29.17
C LYS A 420 0.31 6.40 -29.07
N LYS A 421 1.61 6.69 -29.17
CA LYS A 421 2.67 5.69 -28.96
C LYS A 421 3.00 5.58 -27.48
N VAL A 422 3.21 4.36 -27.01
CA VAL A 422 3.74 4.06 -25.67
C VAL A 422 5.17 4.62 -25.57
N ILE A 423 5.40 5.43 -24.53
CA ILE A 423 6.71 6.04 -24.23
C ILE A 423 7.22 5.68 -22.83
N GLY A 424 6.41 4.97 -22.04
CA GLY A 424 6.83 4.46 -20.75
C GLY A 424 5.87 3.39 -20.24
N PHE A 425 6.42 2.42 -19.53
CA PHE A 425 5.70 1.34 -18.89
C PHE A 425 6.33 1.09 -17.52
N THR A 426 5.52 1.13 -16.47
CA THR A 426 5.94 0.79 -15.11
C THR A 426 4.92 -0.16 -14.53
N SER A 427 5.39 -1.21 -13.85
CA SER A 427 4.53 -2.17 -13.15
C SER A 427 5.09 -2.45 -11.77
N ALA A 428 4.19 -2.63 -10.80
CA ALA A 428 4.51 -2.97 -9.43
C ALA A 428 3.39 -3.79 -8.79
N LEU A 429 3.75 -4.64 -7.84
CA LEU A 429 2.82 -5.31 -6.95
C LEU A 429 2.69 -4.51 -5.65
N LEU A 430 1.48 -4.10 -5.33
CA LEU A 430 1.18 -3.41 -4.07
C LEU A 430 0.77 -4.47 -3.04
N PRO A 431 1.59 -4.79 -2.03
CA PRO A 431 1.22 -5.73 -0.98
C PRO A 431 0.10 -5.16 -0.11
N MET A 432 -0.93 -5.96 0.15
CA MET A 432 -2.09 -5.60 0.95
C MET A 432 -1.79 -5.69 2.45
N TYR A 433 -0.85 -4.90 2.96
CA TYR A 433 -0.49 -4.95 4.39
C TYR A 433 -1.70 -4.76 5.33
N ILE A 434 -1.73 -5.49 6.44
CA ILE A 434 -2.81 -5.38 7.45
C ILE A 434 -2.98 -3.97 8.04
N ARG A 435 -1.94 -3.14 8.00
CA ARG A 435 -1.97 -1.75 8.47
C ARG A 435 -2.81 -0.83 7.57
N LEU A 436 -3.07 -1.24 6.33
CA LEU A 436 -3.96 -0.52 5.42
C LEU A 436 -5.39 -0.58 5.97
N ALA A 437 -6.18 0.46 5.71
CA ALA A 437 -7.57 0.47 6.12
C ALA A 437 -8.39 -0.60 5.35
N ASN A 438 -9.41 -1.14 6.01
CA ASN A 438 -10.38 -2.04 5.38
C ASN A 438 -11.52 -1.23 4.76
N ASP A 439 -12.12 -1.78 3.70
CA ASP A 439 -13.49 -1.45 3.33
C ASP A 439 -14.45 -2.13 4.31
N GLU A 440 -15.32 -1.34 4.96
CA GLU A 440 -16.20 -1.86 6.00
C GLU A 440 -17.30 -2.78 5.49
N GLN A 441 -17.74 -2.65 4.23
CA GLN A 441 -18.76 -3.54 3.68
C GLN A 441 -18.18 -4.92 3.40
N ILE A 442 -16.99 -4.97 2.81
CA ILE A 442 -16.27 -6.24 2.57
C ILE A 442 -15.82 -6.85 3.90
N ALA A 443 -15.28 -6.07 4.83
CA ALA A 443 -14.92 -6.56 6.16
C ALA A 443 -16.16 -7.13 6.90
N ALA A 444 -17.35 -6.55 6.72
CA ALA A 444 -18.58 -7.10 7.27
C ALA A 444 -18.99 -8.44 6.63
N LEU A 445 -18.69 -8.67 5.34
CA LEU A 445 -18.88 -9.98 4.69
C LEU A 445 -17.93 -11.01 5.31
N ALA A 446 -16.64 -10.67 5.44
CA ALA A 446 -15.64 -11.53 6.07
C ALA A 446 -16.03 -11.89 7.51
N ARG A 447 -16.37 -10.89 8.36
CA ARG A 447 -16.83 -11.12 9.74
C ARG A 447 -18.02 -12.07 9.81
N ARG A 448 -19.00 -11.94 8.92
CA ARG A 448 -20.18 -12.83 8.89
C ARG A 448 -19.83 -14.27 8.52
N TYR A 449 -18.93 -14.45 7.56
CA TYR A 449 -18.45 -15.76 7.16
C TYR A 449 -17.63 -16.42 8.29
N ASP A 450 -16.66 -15.69 8.86
CA ASP A 450 -15.76 -16.19 9.91
C ASP A 450 -16.47 -16.47 11.24
N PHE A 451 -17.48 -15.68 11.58
CA PHE A 451 -18.30 -15.90 12.75
C PHE A 451 -18.96 -17.29 12.75
N GLY A 452 -19.28 -17.83 11.57
CA GLY A 452 -19.78 -19.20 11.42
C GLY A 452 -18.81 -20.26 11.96
N PHE A 453 -17.50 -20.06 11.82
CA PHE A 453 -16.47 -20.95 12.37
C PHE A 453 -16.31 -20.76 13.88
N ILE A 454 -16.32 -19.52 14.37
CA ILE A 454 -16.25 -19.24 15.81
C ILE A 454 -17.42 -19.91 16.53
N LYS A 455 -18.64 -19.81 15.98
CA LYS A 455 -19.83 -20.47 16.55
C LYS A 455 -19.66 -21.99 16.64
N LYS A 456 -18.97 -22.63 15.69
CA LYS A 456 -18.63 -24.07 15.77
C LYS A 456 -17.65 -24.33 16.91
N SER A 457 -16.64 -23.48 17.12
CA SER A 457 -15.67 -23.64 18.21
C SER A 457 -16.30 -23.65 19.61
N PHE A 458 -17.33 -22.82 19.85
CA PHE A 458 -18.11 -22.82 21.10
C PHE A 458 -18.89 -24.11 21.33
N LYS A 459 -19.28 -24.85 20.28
CA LYS A 459 -19.93 -26.16 20.45
C LYS A 459 -18.96 -27.24 20.92
N HIS A 460 -17.68 -27.12 20.57
CA HIS A 460 -16.67 -28.16 20.84
C HIS A 460 -15.85 -27.92 22.11
N HIS A 461 -15.89 -26.71 22.68
CA HIS A 461 -15.12 -26.33 23.86
C HIS A 461 -16.06 -25.79 24.95
N LYS A 462 -15.80 -26.13 26.22
CA LYS A 462 -16.45 -25.48 27.38
C LYS A 462 -15.87 -24.08 27.57
N LEU A 463 -16.33 -23.12 26.75
CA LEU A 463 -15.93 -21.71 26.83
C LEU A 463 -16.91 -20.93 27.72
N PRO A 464 -16.47 -19.82 28.34
CA PRO A 464 -17.37 -18.90 29.03
C PRO A 464 -18.45 -18.37 28.08
N GLU A 465 -19.67 -18.26 28.57
CA GLU A 465 -20.79 -17.72 27.79
C GLU A 465 -20.46 -16.33 27.21
N PRO A 466 -20.81 -16.04 25.95
CA PRO A 466 -20.66 -14.71 25.37
C PRO A 466 -21.43 -13.64 26.16
N ILE A 467 -21.00 -12.38 26.06
CA ILE A 467 -21.78 -11.26 26.60
C ILE A 467 -23.16 -11.25 25.92
N ALA A 468 -24.24 -11.05 26.69
CA ALA A 468 -25.60 -11.04 26.14
C ALA A 468 -25.79 -9.92 25.09
N GLU A 469 -26.46 -10.23 23.97
CA GLU A 469 -26.66 -9.31 22.82
C GLU A 469 -27.41 -8.02 23.20
N SER A 470 -28.12 -8.01 24.33
CA SER A 470 -28.73 -6.80 24.91
C SER A 470 -27.71 -5.72 25.32
N PHE A 471 -26.43 -6.09 25.46
CA PHE A 471 -25.34 -5.18 25.78
C PHE A 471 -24.47 -4.88 24.57
N LEU A 472 -23.90 -3.68 24.55
CA LEU A 472 -22.93 -3.25 23.55
C LEU A 472 -21.60 -4.00 23.70
N VAL A 473 -20.97 -4.32 22.57
CA VAL A 473 -19.54 -4.61 22.47
C VAL A 473 -18.89 -3.55 21.60
N ARG A 474 -17.94 -2.80 22.15
CA ARG A 474 -17.22 -1.75 21.39
C ARG A 474 -15.78 -1.62 21.82
N SER A 475 -14.98 -0.96 20.99
CA SER A 475 -13.61 -0.60 21.33
C SER A 475 -13.57 0.38 22.50
N ALA A 476 -12.59 0.24 23.39
CA ALA A 476 -12.40 1.19 24.49
C ALA A 476 -12.16 2.62 23.99
N GLN A 477 -11.50 2.77 22.84
CA GLN A 477 -11.28 4.08 22.17
C GLN A 477 -12.60 4.78 21.84
N SER A 478 -13.66 4.04 21.49
CA SER A 478 -14.96 4.64 21.20
C SER A 478 -15.60 5.31 22.43
N CYS A 479 -15.24 4.89 23.64
CA CYS A 479 -15.69 5.49 24.89
C CYS A 479 -14.91 6.76 25.24
N ALA A 480 -13.68 6.92 24.74
CA ALA A 480 -12.77 8.02 25.10
C ALA A 480 -13.37 9.41 24.81
N ALA A 481 -14.18 9.53 23.75
CA ALA A 481 -14.83 10.78 23.36
C ALA A 481 -15.72 11.40 24.46
N CYS A 482 -16.26 10.60 25.38
CA CYS A 482 -17.06 11.08 26.51
C CYS A 482 -16.47 10.68 27.88
N HIS A 483 -15.62 9.66 27.92
CA HIS A 483 -15.05 9.07 29.15
C HIS A 483 -13.52 9.06 29.14
N GLN A 484 -12.91 10.16 28.73
CA GLN A 484 -11.45 10.28 28.56
C GLN A 484 -10.67 9.87 29.82
N LYS A 485 -11.09 10.32 31.01
CA LYS A 485 -10.42 9.99 32.29
C LYS A 485 -10.45 8.48 32.58
N GLN A 486 -11.59 7.84 32.37
CA GLN A 486 -11.74 6.39 32.57
C GLN A 486 -10.94 5.62 31.52
N TYR A 487 -10.94 6.09 30.27
CA TYR A 487 -10.17 5.50 29.20
C TYR A 487 -8.66 5.55 29.48
N GLU A 488 -8.14 6.67 29.96
CA GLU A 488 -6.72 6.82 30.35
C GLU A 488 -6.33 5.88 31.49
N LYS A 489 -7.23 5.64 32.44
CA LYS A 489 -7.05 4.66 33.51
C LYS A 489 -7.04 3.24 32.97
N TRP A 490 -8.03 2.88 32.14
CA TRP A 490 -8.11 1.57 31.48
C TRP A 490 -6.87 1.28 30.64
N ARG A 491 -6.36 2.26 29.88
CA ARG A 491 -5.20 2.09 28.98
C ARG A 491 -3.93 1.62 29.70
N LYS A 492 -3.83 1.87 31.01
CA LYS A 492 -2.70 1.43 31.86
C LYS A 492 -2.95 0.09 32.56
N SER A 493 -4.12 -0.52 32.40
CA SER A 493 -4.51 -1.76 33.07
C SER A 493 -3.99 -3.04 32.36
N ALA A 494 -4.04 -4.16 33.07
CA ALA A 494 -3.79 -5.48 32.50
C ALA A 494 -4.80 -5.84 31.40
N HIS A 495 -6.05 -5.37 31.50
CA HIS A 495 -7.07 -5.61 30.48
C HIS A 495 -6.73 -4.96 29.13
N ALA A 496 -6.22 -3.73 29.14
CA ALA A 496 -5.75 -3.07 27.90
C ALA A 496 -4.57 -3.78 27.23
N SER A 497 -3.81 -4.60 27.97
CA SER A 497 -2.67 -5.37 27.45
C SER A 497 -2.95 -6.89 27.36
N SER A 498 -4.20 -7.31 27.56
CA SER A 498 -4.62 -8.73 27.60
C SER A 498 -4.23 -9.51 26.33
N TRP A 499 -4.37 -8.94 25.13
CA TRP A 499 -3.92 -9.62 23.91
C TRP A 499 -2.40 -9.88 23.88
N LYS A 500 -1.60 -8.93 24.38
CA LYS A 500 -0.13 -9.05 24.39
C LYS A 500 0.32 -10.25 25.21
N SER A 501 -0.38 -10.56 26.32
CA SER A 501 0.00 -11.66 27.21
C SER A 501 -0.18 -13.04 26.57
N ILE A 502 -1.22 -13.24 25.75
CA ILE A 502 -1.42 -14.50 25.01
C ILE A 502 -0.61 -14.57 23.72
N ARG A 503 -0.33 -13.42 23.09
CA ARG A 503 0.56 -13.35 21.91
C ARG A 503 1.98 -13.77 22.24
N GLY A 504 2.56 -13.29 23.34
CA GLY A 504 3.89 -13.69 23.79
C GLY A 504 4.01 -15.21 24.05
N LYS A 505 2.90 -15.86 24.38
CA LYS A 505 2.81 -17.31 24.63
C LYS A 505 2.36 -18.12 23.40
N LYS A 506 2.23 -17.50 22.21
CA LYS A 506 1.72 -18.12 20.98
C LYS A 506 0.32 -18.75 21.11
N LYS A 507 -0.52 -18.22 22.01
CA LYS A 507 -1.89 -18.73 22.28
C LYS A 507 -3.02 -17.95 21.58
N THR A 508 -2.70 -17.12 20.58
CA THR A 508 -3.67 -16.28 19.86
C THR A 508 -4.65 -17.03 18.97
N LYS A 509 -4.42 -18.33 18.71
CA LYS A 509 -5.34 -19.22 17.99
C LYS A 509 -6.17 -20.13 18.93
N SER A 510 -5.92 -20.11 20.24
CA SER A 510 -6.66 -20.94 21.19
C SER A 510 -7.95 -20.25 21.59
N ALA A 511 -9.10 -20.83 21.24
CA ALA A 511 -10.42 -20.29 21.63
C ALA A 511 -10.56 -20.13 23.16
N GLN A 512 -9.96 -21.05 23.94
CA GLN A 512 -9.93 -20.99 25.42
C GLN A 512 -9.18 -19.76 25.94
N CYS A 513 -8.14 -19.31 25.23
CA CYS A 513 -7.40 -18.12 25.61
C CYS A 513 -8.03 -16.84 25.03
N VAL A 514 -8.49 -16.89 23.78
CA VAL A 514 -9.04 -15.71 23.10
C VAL A 514 -10.29 -15.22 23.80
N VAL A 515 -11.21 -16.10 24.20
CA VAL A 515 -12.50 -15.74 24.83
C VAL A 515 -12.40 -14.80 26.03
N CYS A 516 -11.28 -14.84 26.77
CA CYS A 516 -11.03 -14.01 27.94
C CYS A 516 -9.99 -12.90 27.75
N HIS A 517 -9.39 -12.79 26.56
CA HIS A 517 -8.32 -11.82 26.27
C HIS A 517 -8.69 -10.81 25.18
N VAL A 518 -9.93 -10.86 24.69
CA VAL A 518 -10.50 -9.93 23.69
C VAL A 518 -11.95 -9.66 24.03
N SER A 519 -12.52 -8.61 23.43
CA SER A 519 -13.91 -8.24 23.66
C SER A 519 -14.89 -8.95 22.74
N GLY A 520 -15.95 -9.49 23.34
CA GLY A 520 -17.10 -10.02 22.59
C GLY A 520 -16.85 -11.28 21.76
N PHE A 521 -15.76 -12.00 21.97
CA PHE A 521 -15.53 -13.28 21.28
C PHE A 521 -16.76 -14.21 21.43
N GLY A 522 -17.21 -14.79 20.33
CA GLY A 522 -18.45 -15.58 20.29
C GLY A 522 -19.72 -14.77 19.98
N ARG A 523 -19.61 -13.46 19.74
CA ARG A 523 -20.72 -12.62 19.26
C ARG A 523 -20.56 -12.16 17.81
N PRO A 524 -21.66 -11.89 17.09
CA PRO A 524 -21.62 -11.34 15.73
C PRO A 524 -20.93 -9.96 15.61
N ASP A 525 -21.02 -9.13 16.66
CA ASP A 525 -20.43 -7.79 16.76
C ASP A 525 -19.12 -7.76 17.56
N GLY A 526 -18.59 -8.94 17.90
CA GLY A 526 -17.40 -9.10 18.73
C GLY A 526 -16.10 -9.28 17.97
N PHE A 527 -15.03 -9.57 18.71
CA PHE A 527 -13.72 -9.84 18.12
C PHE A 527 -13.75 -11.09 17.23
N ILE A 528 -13.29 -10.92 15.99
CA ILE A 528 -13.04 -11.99 15.03
C ILE A 528 -11.54 -12.26 14.95
N ASN A 529 -10.77 -11.25 14.54
CA ASN A 529 -9.31 -11.27 14.48
C ASN A 529 -8.73 -9.84 14.53
N GLU A 530 -7.41 -9.73 14.48
CA GLU A 530 -6.72 -8.43 14.58
C GLU A 530 -6.79 -7.55 13.31
N ASN A 531 -7.23 -8.09 12.18
CA ASN A 531 -7.42 -7.38 10.92
C ASN A 531 -8.84 -6.80 10.80
N LEU A 532 -9.88 -7.59 11.05
CA LEU A 532 -11.28 -7.18 10.89
C LEU A 532 -11.82 -6.41 12.09
N THR A 533 -11.29 -6.67 13.29
CA THR A 533 -11.75 -6.08 14.55
C THR A 533 -10.60 -5.62 15.45
N PRO A 534 -9.65 -4.81 14.94
CA PRO A 534 -8.47 -4.39 15.70
C PRO A 534 -8.82 -3.64 17.00
N GLY A 535 -9.93 -2.91 17.01
CA GLY A 535 -10.40 -2.17 18.20
C GLY A 535 -10.92 -3.03 19.34
N LEU A 536 -11.19 -4.32 19.09
CA LEU A 536 -11.65 -5.30 20.09
C LEU A 536 -10.52 -6.24 20.54
N LYS A 537 -9.28 -5.95 20.12
CA LYS A 537 -8.07 -6.73 20.42
C LYS A 537 -7.52 -6.50 21.83
N ALA A 538 -8.41 -6.54 22.81
CA ALA A 538 -8.17 -6.49 24.24
C ALA A 538 -9.54 -6.58 24.94
N VAL A 539 -9.56 -6.91 26.22
CA VAL A 539 -10.73 -6.70 27.08
C VAL A 539 -11.00 -5.19 27.21
N THR A 540 -12.17 -4.73 26.78
CA THR A 540 -12.55 -3.31 26.74
C THR A 540 -13.49 -2.95 27.89
N CYS A 541 -13.89 -1.67 27.94
CA CYS A 541 -14.85 -1.17 28.93
C CYS A 541 -16.16 -1.97 28.91
N THR A 542 -16.61 -2.46 27.74
CA THR A 542 -17.91 -3.14 27.61
C THR A 542 -17.94 -4.56 28.17
N ASP A 543 -16.78 -5.20 28.38
CA ASP A 543 -16.73 -6.51 29.03
C ASP A 543 -17.01 -6.41 30.54
N CYS A 544 -16.64 -5.28 31.14
CA CYS A 544 -16.88 -5.00 32.56
C CYS A 544 -18.17 -4.22 32.78
N HIS A 545 -18.38 -3.17 32.00
CA HIS A 545 -19.57 -2.33 32.05
C HIS A 545 -20.58 -2.85 31.03
N ARG A 546 -21.60 -3.57 31.52
CA ARG A 546 -22.74 -3.98 30.72
C ARG A 546 -23.58 -2.75 30.36
N ILE A 547 -23.38 -2.25 29.15
CA ILE A 547 -23.97 -1.00 28.65
C ILE A 547 -25.04 -1.34 27.61
N TYR A 548 -26.26 -0.83 27.79
CA TYR A 548 -27.34 -1.01 26.81
C TYR A 548 -27.13 -0.10 25.58
N PRO A 549 -27.55 -0.52 24.35
CA PRO A 549 -27.45 0.31 23.14
C PRO A 549 -28.04 1.72 23.27
N LEU A 550 -29.11 1.87 24.05
CA LEU A 550 -29.76 3.15 24.34
C LEU A 550 -28.80 4.18 24.95
N HIS A 551 -27.70 3.74 25.60
CA HIS A 551 -26.68 4.63 26.17
C HIS A 551 -26.11 5.61 25.14
N LEU A 552 -25.98 5.20 23.88
CA LEU A 552 -25.45 6.06 22.81
C LEU A 552 -26.39 7.22 22.47
N GLN A 553 -27.68 7.08 22.79
CA GLN A 553 -28.71 8.10 22.60
C GLN A 553 -28.98 8.87 23.91
N LYS A 554 -29.05 8.16 25.04
CA LYS A 554 -29.34 8.68 26.37
C LYS A 554 -28.15 8.39 27.30
N LYS A 555 -27.21 9.33 27.36
CA LYS A 555 -25.95 9.23 28.10
C LYS A 555 -26.13 9.39 29.62
N ASN A 556 -26.96 8.54 30.23
CA ASN A 556 -27.24 8.56 31.67
C ASN A 556 -26.83 7.23 32.33
N LYS A 557 -26.88 7.18 33.68
CA LYS A 557 -26.44 6.02 34.46
C LYS A 557 -27.40 4.82 34.38
N GLU A 558 -28.66 5.04 34.01
CA GLU A 558 -29.69 3.99 33.94
C GLU A 558 -29.46 3.02 32.78
N THR A 559 -28.71 3.46 31.77
CA THR A 559 -28.36 2.66 30.60
C THR A 559 -27.09 1.81 30.80
N VAL A 560 -26.58 1.73 32.04
CA VAL A 560 -25.38 0.95 32.41
C VAL A 560 -25.67 0.15 33.68
N GLU A 561 -25.43 -1.15 33.65
CA GLU A 561 -25.60 -1.98 34.85
C GLU A 561 -24.47 -1.75 35.85
N ARG A 562 -24.79 -1.98 37.13
CA ARG A 562 -23.77 -2.03 38.17
C ARG A 562 -22.91 -3.28 37.98
N ILE A 563 -21.60 -3.11 38.13
CA ILE A 563 -20.65 -4.23 38.08
C ILE A 563 -20.85 -5.08 39.32
N ASP A 564 -21.05 -6.39 39.12
CA ASP A 564 -21.08 -7.39 40.17
C ASP A 564 -19.98 -8.45 39.96
N ALA A 565 -19.87 -9.39 40.91
CA ALA A 565 -18.83 -10.42 40.88
C ALA A 565 -18.95 -11.41 39.71
N SER A 566 -20.13 -11.54 39.08
CA SER A 566 -20.34 -12.44 37.94
C SER A 566 -19.56 -11.99 36.72
N VAL A 567 -19.41 -10.66 36.54
CA VAL A 567 -18.66 -10.07 35.43
C VAL A 567 -17.20 -10.52 35.46
N CYS A 568 -16.56 -10.43 36.63
CA CYS A 568 -15.17 -10.83 36.80
C CYS A 568 -15.01 -12.36 36.73
N ARG A 569 -15.93 -13.11 37.35
CA ARG A 569 -15.85 -14.59 37.42
C ARG A 569 -16.11 -15.30 36.10
N ARG A 570 -16.52 -14.58 35.05
CA ARG A 570 -16.60 -15.11 33.68
C ARG A 570 -15.24 -15.58 33.16
N CYS A 571 -14.16 -14.92 33.57
CA CYS A 571 -12.80 -15.22 33.11
C CYS A 571 -11.78 -15.41 34.25
N HIS A 572 -12.14 -15.00 35.47
CA HIS A 572 -11.34 -15.23 36.67
C HIS A 572 -12.00 -16.32 37.52
N ASP A 573 -11.59 -17.56 37.26
CA ASP A 573 -12.08 -18.76 37.92
C ASP A 573 -10.96 -19.79 38.09
N THR A 574 -11.29 -20.92 38.72
CA THR A 574 -10.36 -22.02 38.95
C THR A 574 -10.04 -22.83 37.70
N GLN A 575 -10.75 -22.63 36.58
CA GLN A 575 -10.45 -23.28 35.31
C GLN A 575 -9.29 -22.57 34.60
N ASN A 576 -9.26 -21.24 34.68
CA ASN A 576 -8.20 -20.42 34.10
C ASN A 576 -6.97 -20.29 35.00
N ASP A 577 -7.17 -20.29 36.32
CA ASP A 577 -6.10 -20.33 37.33
C ASP A 577 -6.54 -21.20 38.53
N PRO A 578 -6.00 -22.42 38.66
CA PRO A 578 -6.36 -23.34 39.76
C PRO A 578 -6.16 -22.76 41.16
N THR A 579 -5.33 -21.73 41.31
CA THR A 579 -5.05 -21.08 42.59
C THR A 579 -5.96 -19.90 42.90
N PHE A 580 -6.80 -19.49 41.95
CA PHE A 580 -7.63 -18.30 42.05
C PHE A 580 -8.63 -18.36 43.21
N ASN A 581 -8.65 -17.29 44.01
CA ASN A 581 -9.62 -17.07 45.07
C ASN A 581 -10.18 -15.64 44.99
N PHE A 582 -11.44 -15.53 44.54
CA PHE A 582 -12.09 -14.23 44.34
C PHE A 582 -12.04 -13.30 45.55
N LYS A 583 -12.10 -13.80 46.80
CA LYS A 583 -12.04 -12.94 47.99
C LYS A 583 -10.64 -12.35 48.20
N LYS A 584 -9.59 -13.12 47.91
CA LYS A 584 -8.18 -12.71 48.08
C LYS A 584 -7.70 -11.86 46.90
N ASP A 585 -8.07 -12.26 45.68
CA ASP A 585 -7.46 -11.72 44.45
C ASP A 585 -8.27 -10.56 43.86
N LYS A 586 -9.43 -10.21 44.44
CA LYS A 586 -10.30 -9.12 43.98
C LYS A 586 -9.52 -7.84 43.70
N MET A 587 -8.62 -7.43 44.60
CA MET A 587 -7.86 -6.19 44.46
C MET A 587 -6.90 -6.19 43.26
N GLN A 588 -6.48 -7.37 42.80
CA GLN A 588 -5.59 -7.50 41.63
C GLN A 588 -6.37 -7.43 40.31
N ILE A 589 -7.66 -7.75 40.34
CA ILE A 589 -8.53 -7.79 39.14
C ILE A 589 -9.52 -6.62 39.06
N THR A 590 -9.62 -5.77 40.08
CA THR A 590 -10.40 -4.52 40.03
C THR A 590 -9.51 -3.34 39.64
N HIS A 591 -9.95 -2.52 38.69
CA HIS A 591 -9.15 -1.41 38.13
C HIS A 591 -9.81 -0.06 38.30
#